data_AF-A0AAW9NGM7-F1
#
_entry.id   AF-A0AAW9NGM7-F1
#
_cell.length_a   1.000
_cell.length_b   1.000
_cell.length_c   1.000
_cell.angle_alpha   90.00
_cell.angle_beta   90.00
_cell.angle_gamma   90.00
#
_symmetry.space_group_name_H-M   'P 1'
#
loop_
_entity.id
_entity.type
_entity.pdbx_description
1 polymer ?
#
loop_
_entity_poly.entity_id
_entity_poly.type
_entity_poly.pdbx_seq_one_letter_code
_entity_poly.pdbx_strand_id
1 'polypeptide(L)' 'MQYTDKQKIIIKNMVKEFSKVENNEKRKELVWWYDLASGIKNIKVTEQIMKDINAI' A
#
# COMPACT_ATOMS: atom_id res chain seq x y z
N MET A 1 -3.67 10.02 12.61
CA MET A 1 -2.38 10.17 11.90
C MET A 1 -2.64 10.92 10.60
N GLN A 2 -1.86 11.96 10.27
CA GLN A 2 -1.93 12.61 8.94
C GLN A 2 -0.76 12.10 8.08
N TYR A 3 -1.08 11.40 7.00
CA TYR A 3 -0.10 10.93 6.02
C TYR A 3 0.31 12.06 5.08
N THR A 4 1.56 12.06 4.61
CA THR A 4 2.01 13.02 3.58
C THR A 4 1.32 12.75 2.25
N ASP A 5 1.16 13.78 1.42
CA ASP A 5 0.46 13.62 0.13
C ASP A 5 1.22 12.68 -0.83
N LYS A 6 2.56 12.66 -0.75
CA LYS A 6 3.38 11.67 -1.47
C LYS A 6 3.04 10.24 -1.07
N GLN A 7 2.89 9.96 0.23
CA GLN A 7 2.50 8.64 0.73
C GLN A 7 1.10 8.25 0.24
N LYS A 8 0.14 9.16 0.29
CA LYS A 8 -1.22 8.90 -0.21
C LYS A 8 -1.24 8.57 -1.70
N ILE A 9 -0.47 9.30 -2.52
CA ILE A 9 -0.39 9.07 -3.97
C ILE A 9 0.19 7.68 -4.27
N ILE A 10 1.29 7.31 -3.60
CA ILE A 10 1.94 6.02 -3.82
C ILE A 10 1.01 4.88 -3.42
N ILE A 11 0.38 4.95 -2.24
CA ILE A 11 -0.55 3.92 -1.77
C ILE A 11 -1.79 3.84 -2.68
N LYS A 12 -2.32 4.98 -3.14
CA LYS A 12 -3.47 4.99 -4.06
C LYS A 12 -3.17 4.28 -5.39
N ASN A 13 -1.98 4.50 -5.94
CA ASN A 13 -1.53 3.79 -7.14
C ASN A 13 -1.34 2.30 -6.86
N MET A 14 -0.78 1.95 -5.69
CA MET A 14 -0.62 0.56 -5.26
C MET A 14 -1.95 -0.17 -5.17
N VAL A 15 -2.97 0.43 -4.53
CA VAL A 15 -4.31 -0.17 -4.43
C VAL A 15 -4.97 -0.36 -5.78
N LYS A 16 -4.80 0.60 -6.71
CA LYS A 16 -5.29 0.47 -8.09
C LYS A 16 -4.63 -0.70 -8.85
N GLU A 17 -3.36 -0.99 -8.58
CA GLU A 17 -2.70 -2.18 -9.14
C GLU A 17 -3.16 -3.45 -8.42
N PHE A 18 -3.42 -3.40 -7.10
CA PHE A 18 -3.86 -4.57 -6.33
C PHE A 18 -5.27 -5.01 -6.64
N SER A 19 -6.15 -4.09 -7.01
CA SER A 19 -7.50 -4.44 -7.49
C SER A 19 -7.46 -5.30 -8.76
N LYS A 20 -6.34 -5.32 -9.50
CA LYS A 20 -6.15 -6.21 -10.67
C LYS A 20 -5.65 -7.60 -10.28
N VAL A 21 -5.22 -7.80 -9.04
CA VAL A 21 -4.67 -9.07 -8.55
C VAL A 21 -5.73 -9.74 -7.69
N GLU A 22 -6.35 -10.82 -8.18
CA GLU A 22 -7.41 -11.53 -7.44
C GLU A 22 -6.89 -12.33 -6.24
N ASN A 23 -5.59 -12.69 -6.23
CA ASN A 23 -4.98 -13.48 -5.18
C ASN A 23 -4.49 -12.61 -4.00
N ASN A 24 -5.06 -12.83 -2.82
CA ASN A 24 -4.73 -12.12 -1.59
C ASN A 24 -3.29 -12.33 -1.09
N GLU A 25 -2.66 -13.47 -1.34
CA GLU A 25 -1.25 -13.70 -0.98
C GLU A 25 -0.33 -12.83 -1.84
N LYS A 26 -0.60 -12.75 -3.15
CA LYS A 26 0.15 -11.87 -4.06
C LYS A 26 -0.02 -10.40 -3.70
N ARG A 27 -1.20 -9.98 -3.23
CA ARG A 27 -1.39 -8.60 -2.72
C ARG A 27 -0.46 -8.30 -1.55
N LYS A 28 -0.31 -9.22 -0.58
CA LYS A 28 0.59 -9.04 0.57
C LYS A 28 2.07 -8.94 0.16
N GLU A 29 2.53 -9.74 -0.80
CA GLU A 29 3.90 -9.63 -1.32
C GLU A 29 4.16 -8.28 -1.96
N LEU A 30 3.16 -7.74 -2.68
CA LEU A 30 3.30 -6.44 -3.31
C LEU A 30 3.34 -5.30 -2.31
N VAL A 31 2.68 -5.40 -1.14
CA VAL A 31 2.83 -4.41 -0.04
C VAL A 31 4.30 -4.24 0.34
N TRP A 32 5.01 -5.37 0.44
CA TRP A 32 6.42 -5.40 0.80
C TRP A 32 7.31 -4.77 -0.28
N TRP A 33 7.04 -5.07 -1.55
CA TRP A 33 7.74 -4.44 -2.69
C TRP A 33 7.53 -2.92 -2.74
N TYR A 34 6.35 -2.44 -2.35
CA TYR A 34 6.05 -1.02 -2.34
C TYR A 34 6.63 -0.28 -1.12
N ASP A 35 6.76 -0.91 0.05
CA ASP A 35 7.55 -0.36 1.17
C ASP A 35 8.98 -0.04 0.70
N LEU A 36 9.58 -0.98 -0.05
CA LEU A 36 10.89 -0.82 -0.68
C LEU A 36 10.92 0.29 -1.75
N ALA A 37 9.94 0.33 -2.66
CA ALA A 37 9.93 1.25 -3.80
C ALA A 37 9.48 2.69 -3.44
N SER A 38 8.63 2.83 -2.44
CA SER A 38 8.05 4.12 -2.02
C SER A 38 8.99 4.94 -1.14
N GLY A 39 10.02 4.30 -0.56
CA GLY A 39 10.87 4.88 0.47
C GLY A 39 10.14 5.12 1.79
N ILE A 40 8.88 4.70 1.90
CA ILE A 40 8.16 4.61 3.16
C ILE A 40 8.76 3.39 3.86
N LYS A 41 9.85 3.59 4.61
CA LYS A 41 10.51 2.52 5.38
C LYS A 41 9.68 2.13 6.61
N ASN A 42 8.37 1.97 6.46
CA ASN A 42 7.46 1.75 7.58
C ASN A 42 6.22 0.98 7.12
N ILE A 43 6.36 -0.33 7.13
CA ILE A 43 5.31 -1.28 6.74
C ILE A 43 4.01 -1.09 7.53
N LYS A 44 4.08 -0.66 8.80
CA LYS A 44 2.89 -0.40 9.62
C LYS A 44 2.08 0.78 9.09
N VAL A 45 2.75 1.82 8.57
CA VAL A 45 2.07 2.97 7.97
C VAL A 45 1.42 2.54 6.65
N THR A 46 2.12 1.76 5.84
CA THR A 46 1.59 1.19 4.59
C THR A 46 0.35 0.33 4.86
N GLU A 47 0.42 -0.61 5.80
CA GLU A 47 -0.72 -1.44 6.20
C GLU A 47 -1.90 -0.62 6.74
N GLN A 48 -1.63 0.41 7.54
CA GLN A 48 -2.70 1.26 8.09
C GLN A 48 -3.42 2.05 7.00
N ILE A 49 -2.70 2.67 6.07
CA ILE A 49 -3.32 3.40 4.95
C ILE A 49 -4.15 2.44 4.09
N MET A 50 -3.65 1.22 3.86
CA MET A 50 -4.38 0.22 3.08
C MET A 50 -5.67 -0.27 3.76
N LYS A 51 -5.66 -0.41 5.09
CA LYS A 51 -6.89 -0.65 5.87
C LYS A 51 -7.84 0.55 5.78
N ASP A 52 -7.32 1.76 5.94
CA ASP A 52 -8.11 3.00 5.90
C ASP A 52 -8.84 3.19 4.54
N ILE A 53 -8.28 2.63 3.45
CA ILE A 53 -8.88 2.65 2.09
C ILE A 53 -9.51 1.32 1.67
N ASN A 54 -9.66 0.37 2.61
CA ASN A 54 -10.35 -0.91 2.42
C ASN A 54 -9.75 -1.80 1.29
N ALA A 55 -8.43 -1.77 1.12
CA ALA A 55 -7.72 -2.54 0.09
C ALA A 55 -7.27 -3.94 0.54
N ILE A 56 -7.31 -4.19 1.85
CA ILE A 56 -7.06 -5.47 2.54
C ILE A 56 -8.05 -5.62 3.69
#